data_AF-A0A183HCJ2-F1
#
_entry.id   AF-A0A183HCJ2-F1
#
_cell.length_a   1.000
_cell.length_b   1.000
_cell.length_c   1.000
_cell.angle_alpha   90.00
_cell.angle_beta   90.00
_cell.angle_gamma   90.00
#
_symmetry.space_group_name_H-M   'P 1'
#
loop_
_entity.id
_entity.type
_entity.pdbx_description
1 polymer ?
#
loop_
_entity_poly.entity_id
_entity_poly.type
_entity_poly.pdbx_seq_one_letter_code
_entity_poly.pdbx_strand_id
1 'polypeptide(L)'
;MRASNYLLLYRIAIVLWIAVHIIHIITIVTSILATQLIRPELLYPQLVMLIISVGFYIFTLLSIITMNFIGSTIIWMAPLIASFFCFLTLTNLYLIVLTHRYVDDRREALQKILRNTKTVTFKEIRSSIKQYEEY
;
A
#
# COMPACT_ATOMS: atom_id res chain seq x y z
N MET A 1 -33.56 -6.41 26.55
CA MET A 1 -33.28 -5.56 25.36
C MET A 1 -31.88 -4.93 25.33
N ARG A 2 -31.20 -4.62 26.45
CA ARG A 2 -29.82 -4.04 26.39
C ARG A 2 -28.74 -5.03 25.91
N ALA A 3 -28.76 -6.27 26.37
CA ALA A 3 -27.74 -7.28 26.04
C ALA A 3 -27.64 -7.61 24.53
N SER A 4 -28.76 -7.56 23.78
CA SER A 4 -28.77 -7.83 22.33
C SER A 4 -28.03 -6.75 21.54
N ASN A 5 -28.12 -5.49 21.98
CA ASN A 5 -27.51 -4.36 21.27
C ASN A 5 -25.98 -4.35 21.46
N TYR A 6 -25.49 -4.68 22.66
CA TYR A 6 -24.05 -4.86 22.90
C TYR A 6 -23.46 -6.01 22.07
N LEU A 7 -24.20 -7.11 21.94
CA LEU A 7 -23.77 -8.27 21.17
C LEU A 7 -23.75 -7.98 19.66
N LEU A 8 -24.70 -7.18 19.17
CA LEU A 8 -24.72 -6.70 17.79
C LEU A 8 -23.52 -5.78 17.50
N LEU A 9 -23.27 -4.79 18.35
CA LEU A 9 -22.12 -3.87 18.21
C LEU A 9 -20.79 -4.63 18.23
N TYR A 10 -20.65 -5.62 19.11
CA TYR A 10 -19.47 -6.47 19.19
C TYR A 10 -19.26 -7.29 17.90
N ARG A 11 -20.33 -7.87 17.35
CA ARG A 11 -20.26 -8.60 16.06
C ARG A 11 -19.84 -7.68 14.92
N ILE A 12 -20.40 -6.48 14.84
CA ILE A 12 -20.04 -5.48 13.83
C ILE A 12 -18.55 -5.11 13.96
N ALA A 13 -18.09 -4.88 15.20
CA ALA A 13 -16.69 -4.55 15.46
C ALA A 13 -15.73 -5.68 15.01
N ILE A 14 -16.06 -6.95 15.28
CA ILE A 14 -15.25 -8.10 14.82
C ILE A 14 -15.22 -8.18 13.29
N VAL A 15 -16.38 -8.07 12.64
CA VAL A 15 -16.45 -8.15 11.17
C VAL A 15 -15.65 -7.02 10.52
N LEU A 16 -15.78 -5.80 11.05
CA LEU A 16 -15.01 -4.64 10.59
C LEU A 16 -13.51 -4.84 10.82
N TRP A 17 -13.12 -5.36 11.98
CA TRP A 17 -11.73 -5.69 12.30
C TRP A 17 -11.14 -6.68 11.29
N ILE A 18 -11.85 -7.77 10.99
CA ILE A 18 -11.42 -8.77 10.00
C ILE A 18 -11.32 -8.13 8.61
N ALA A 19 -12.32 -7.34 8.20
CA ALA A 19 -12.33 -6.68 6.90
C ALA A 19 -11.11 -5.77 6.71
N VAL A 20 -10.74 -4.99 7.74
CA VAL A 20 -9.55 -4.13 7.72
C VAL A 20 -8.26 -4.95 7.56
N HIS A 21 -8.15 -6.12 8.19
CA HIS A 21 -6.98 -6.99 8.04
C HIS A 21 -6.88 -7.59 6.63
N ILE A 22 -8.01 -8.01 6.05
CA ILE A 22 -8.06 -8.50 4.67
C ILE A 22 -7.62 -7.39 3.71
N ILE A 23 -8.15 -6.17 3.86
CA ILE A 23 -7.76 -5.01 3.06
C ILE A 23 -6.27 -4.74 3.22
N HIS A 24 -5.73 -4.81 4.44
CA HIS A 24 -4.31 -4.63 4.69
C HIS A 24 -3.45 -5.65 3.91
N ILE A 25 -3.81 -6.94 3.95
CA ILE A 25 -3.12 -7.99 3.18
C ILE A 25 -3.20 -7.72 1.67
N ILE A 26 -4.37 -7.32 1.15
CA ILE A 26 -4.54 -6.96 -0.26
C ILE A 26 -3.61 -5.80 -0.63
N THR A 27 -3.50 -4.77 0.21
CA THR A 27 -2.58 -3.66 -0.04
C THR A 27 -1.11 -4.08 -0.07
N ILE A 28 -0.70 -5.05 0.76
CA ILE A 28 0.66 -5.62 0.71
C ILE A 28 0.88 -6.40 -0.60
N VAL A 29 -0.03 -7.30 -0.98
CA VAL A 29 0.13 -8.10 -2.20
C VAL A 29 0.18 -7.21 -3.43
N THR A 30 -0.71 -6.22 -3.51
CA THR A 30 -0.77 -5.30 -4.63
C THR A 30 0.44 -4.35 -4.68
N SER A 31 1.03 -3.95 -3.54
CA SER A 31 2.24 -3.12 -3.52
C SER A 31 3.48 -3.88 -4.00
N ILE A 32 3.57 -5.17 -3.65
CA ILE A 32 4.57 -6.07 -4.21
C ILE A 32 4.42 -6.14 -5.73
N LEU A 33 3.20 -6.40 -6.24
CA LEU A 33 2.95 -6.47 -7.68
C LEU A 33 3.27 -5.14 -8.40
N ALA A 34 2.88 -4.01 -7.83
CA ALA A 34 3.17 -2.68 -8.39
C ALA A 34 4.68 -2.43 -8.52
N THR A 35 5.45 -2.87 -7.52
CA THR A 35 6.91 -2.76 -7.51
C THR A 35 7.54 -3.68 -8.55
N GLN A 36 7.10 -4.95 -8.64
CA GLN A 36 7.60 -5.91 -9.63
C GLN A 36 7.29 -5.47 -11.08
N LEU A 37 6.14 -4.84 -11.31
CA LEU A 37 5.73 -4.35 -12.63
C LEU A 37 6.28 -2.96 -12.97
N ILE A 38 7.02 -2.31 -12.05
CA ILE A 38 7.53 -0.94 -12.20
C ILE A 38 6.41 0.04 -12.60
N ARG A 39 5.23 -0.10 -11.97
CA ARG A 39 4.04 0.72 -12.22
C ARG A 39 3.75 1.59 -10.99
N PRO A 40 4.31 2.81 -10.90
CA PRO A 40 4.14 3.67 -9.73
C PRO A 40 2.68 4.11 -9.52
N GLU A 41 1.90 4.18 -10.60
CA GLU A 41 0.47 4.51 -10.58
C GLU A 41 -0.38 3.57 -9.69
N LEU A 42 0.05 2.31 -9.55
CA LEU A 42 -0.65 1.33 -8.71
C LEU A 42 -0.35 1.52 -7.21
N LEU A 43 0.74 2.23 -6.86
CA LEU A 43 1.12 2.49 -5.47
C LEU A 43 0.29 3.61 -4.83
N TYR A 44 -0.25 4.54 -5.63
CA TYR A 44 -1.06 5.66 -5.14
C TYR A 44 -2.35 5.23 -4.41
N PRO A 45 -3.23 4.39 -5.00
CA PRO A 45 -4.43 3.94 -4.29
C PRO A 45 -4.10 3.15 -3.02
N GLN A 46 -2.97 2.42 -3.01
CA GLN A 46 -2.51 1.68 -1.83
C GLN A 46 -2.09 2.63 -0.71
N LEU A 47 -1.35 3.70 -1.03
CA LEU A 47 -0.96 4.73 -0.07
C LEU A 47 -2.18 5.34 0.63
N VAL A 48 -3.22 5.70 -0.13
CA VAL A 48 -4.48 6.24 0.43
C VAL A 48 -5.15 5.24 1.36
N MET A 49 -5.28 3.98 0.93
CA MET A 49 -5.89 2.91 1.74
C MET A 49 -5.11 2.63 3.03
N LEU A 50 -3.78 2.68 2.99
CA LEU A 50 -2.95 2.51 4.17
C LEU A 50 -3.08 3.67 5.15
N ILE A 51 -3.15 4.91 4.68
CA ILE A 51 -3.37 6.08 5.55
C ILE A 51 -4.71 5.93 6.30
N ILE A 52 -5.78 5.54 5.59
CA ILE A 52 -7.09 5.29 6.20
C ILE A 52 -6.99 4.16 7.24
N SER A 53 -6.27 3.09 6.91
CA SER A 53 -6.08 1.95 7.82
C SER A 53 -5.32 2.35 9.09
N VAL A 54 -4.29 3.18 8.99
CA VAL A 54 -3.56 3.73 10.15
C VAL A 54 -4.51 4.52 11.06
N GLY A 55 -5.35 5.38 10.49
CA GLY A 55 -6.37 6.11 11.25
C GLY A 55 -7.31 5.18 12.01
N PHE A 56 -7.75 4.09 11.37
CA PHE A 56 -8.61 3.08 11.99
C PHE A 56 -7.91 2.36 13.15
N TYR A 57 -6.62 1.99 12.99
CA TYR A 57 -5.84 1.37 14.07
C TYR A 57 -5.62 2.31 15.26
N ILE A 58 -5.31 3.59 15.01
CA ILE A 58 -5.16 4.60 16.08
C ILE A 58 -6.47 4.77 16.86
N PHE A 59 -7.60 4.90 16.16
CA PHE A 59 -8.92 5.02 16.79
C PHE A 59 -9.26 3.78 17.64
N THR A 60 -8.95 2.59 17.13
CA THR A 60 -9.18 1.33 17.86
C THR A 60 -8.30 1.25 19.10
N LEU A 61 -7.02 1.62 19.01
CA LEU A 61 -6.10 1.68 20.15
C LEU A 61 -6.60 2.64 21.22
N LEU A 62 -7.01 3.85 20.85
CA LEU A 62 -7.58 4.84 21.78
C LEU A 62 -8.82 4.29 22.48
N SER A 63 -9.69 3.59 21.74
CA SER A 63 -10.90 2.99 22.29
C SER A 63 -10.58 1.89 23.32
N ILE A 64 -9.63 1.01 23.01
CA ILE A 64 -9.19 -0.08 23.90
C ILE A 64 -8.52 0.49 25.16
N ILE A 65 -7.65 1.50 25.02
CA ILE A 65 -6.99 2.16 26.14
C ILE A 65 -8.03 2.82 27.05
N THR A 66 -8.98 3.56 26.48
CA THR A 66 -10.06 4.22 27.22
C THR A 66 -10.92 3.20 28.00
N MET A 67 -11.25 2.06 27.38
CA MET A 67 -11.98 0.98 28.08
C MET A 67 -11.17 0.36 29.22
N ASN A 68 -9.85 0.20 29.08
CA ASN A 68 -8.99 -0.28 30.16
C ASN A 68 -8.93 0.71 31.34
N PHE A 69 -8.98 2.03 31.10
CA PHE A 69 -9.00 3.04 32.16
C PHE A 69 -10.33 3.12 32.93
N ILE A 70 -11.47 2.85 32.28
CA ILE A 70 -12.82 2.95 32.89
C ILE A 70 -13.12 1.81 33.88
N GLY A 71 -12.23 0.81 34.03
CA GLY A 71 -12.32 -0.22 35.06
C GLY A 71 -12.75 -1.60 34.56
N SER A 72 -12.67 -1.86 33.25
CA SER A 72 -12.71 -3.23 32.74
C SER A 72 -11.43 -3.96 33.15
N THR A 73 -11.55 -5.22 33.57
CA THR A 73 -10.44 -6.19 33.71
C THR A 73 -9.39 -5.95 32.64
N ILE A 74 -8.11 -5.82 33.02
CA ILE A 74 -7.09 -5.32 32.10
C ILE A 74 -6.87 -6.32 30.96
N ILE A 75 -7.40 -6.01 29.77
CA ILE A 75 -7.22 -6.83 28.58
C ILE A 75 -5.92 -6.36 27.92
N TRP A 76 -4.76 -6.65 28.52
CA TRP A 76 -3.44 -6.24 27.99
C TRP A 76 -3.14 -6.82 26.60
N MET A 77 -3.74 -7.96 26.26
CA MET A 77 -3.53 -8.62 24.97
C MET A 77 -4.12 -7.82 23.80
N ALA A 78 -5.27 -7.19 23.97
CA ALA A 78 -5.94 -6.43 22.90
C ALA A 78 -5.15 -5.21 22.41
N PRO A 79 -4.65 -4.29 23.28
CA PRO A 79 -3.85 -3.15 22.83
C PRO A 79 -2.48 -3.59 22.30
N LEU A 80 -1.90 -4.69 22.80
CA LEU A 80 -0.65 -5.25 22.25
C LEU A 80 -0.84 -5.74 20.81
N ILE A 81 -1.88 -6.53 20.55
CA ILE A 81 -2.19 -7.03 19.21
C ILE A 81 -2.48 -5.86 18.27
N ALA A 82 -3.33 -4.91 18.68
CA ALA A 82 -3.65 -3.74 17.87
C ALA A 82 -2.41 -2.86 17.59
N SER A 83 -1.49 -2.73 18.56
CA SER A 83 -0.24 -1.97 18.39
C SER A 83 0.71 -2.65 17.41
N PHE A 84 0.80 -3.99 17.46
CA PHE A 84 1.60 -4.76 16.52
C PHE A 84 1.11 -4.58 15.07
N PHE A 85 -0.20 -4.69 14.83
CA PHE A 85 -0.77 -4.44 13.50
C PHE A 85 -0.65 -2.99 13.05
N CYS A 86 -0.79 -2.04 13.99
CA CYS A 86 -0.54 -0.63 13.71
C CYS A 86 0.91 -0.39 13.25
N PHE A 87 1.89 -0.99 13.95
CA PHE A 87 3.30 -0.92 13.58
C PHE A 87 3.56 -1.51 12.20
N LEU A 88 3.04 -2.71 11.91
CA LEU A 88 3.17 -3.31 10.58
C LEU A 88 2.56 -2.43 9.48
N THR A 89 1.41 -1.81 9.75
CA THR A 89 0.76 -0.90 8.80
C THR A 89 1.60 0.35 8.55
N LEU A 90 2.20 0.92 9.60
CA LEU A 90 3.13 2.05 9.50
C LEU A 90 4.39 1.68 8.72
N THR A 91 4.99 0.53 9.01
CA THR A 91 6.15 0.02 8.25
C THR A 91 5.80 -0.15 6.78
N ASN A 92 4.65 -0.74 6.47
CA ASN A 92 4.22 -0.93 5.09
C ASN A 92 3.98 0.41 4.37
N LEU A 93 3.37 1.39 5.06
CA LEU A 93 3.19 2.74 4.51
C LEU A 93 4.53 3.40 4.22
N TYR A 94 5.50 3.30 5.13
CA TYR A 94 6.85 3.82 4.94
C TYR A 94 7.56 3.16 3.75
N LEU A 95 7.47 1.84 3.63
CA LEU A 95 8.05 1.09 2.51
C LEU A 95 7.42 1.48 1.16
N ILE A 96 6.12 1.73 1.11
CA ILE A 96 5.43 2.20 -0.11
C ILE A 96 5.94 3.57 -0.54
N VAL A 97 6.15 4.49 0.39
CA VAL A 97 6.70 5.82 0.08
C VAL A 97 8.12 5.71 -0.49
N LEU A 98 8.95 4.84 0.08
CA LEU A 98 10.30 4.60 -0.42
C LEU A 98 10.31 3.90 -1.79
N THR A 99 9.52 2.85 -1.94
CA THR A 99 9.42 2.10 -3.20
C THR A 99 8.81 2.92 -4.31
N HIS A 100 7.91 3.86 -4.02
CA HIS A 100 7.39 4.79 -5.02
C HIS A 100 8.52 5.58 -5.69
N ARG A 101 9.40 6.22 -4.91
CA ARG A 101 10.55 6.97 -5.47
C ARG A 101 11.46 6.06 -6.29
N TYR A 102 11.79 4.89 -5.74
CA TYR A 102 12.64 3.92 -6.42
C TYR A 102 12.06 3.45 -7.76
N VAL A 103 10.76 3.12 -7.78
CA VAL A 103 10.06 2.65 -8.99
C VAL A 103 9.95 3.76 -10.02
N ASP A 104 9.72 5.00 -9.60
CA ASP A 104 9.63 6.15 -10.49
C ASP A 104 10.97 6.43 -11.19
N ASP A 105 12.08 6.45 -10.43
CA ASP A 105 13.44 6.60 -10.98
C ASP A 105 13.77 5.50 -12.00
N ARG A 106 13.40 4.25 -11.69
CA ARG A 106 13.61 3.10 -12.59
C ARG A 106 12.76 3.19 -13.85
N ARG A 107 11.52 3.64 -13.73
CA ARG A 107 10.62 3.85 -14.87
C ARG A 107 11.17 4.92 -15.81
N GLU A 108 11.65 6.04 -15.27
CA GLU A 108 12.25 7.11 -16.06
C GLU A 108 13.51 6.61 -16.80
N ALA A 109 14.39 5.89 -16.11
CA ALA A 109 15.58 5.30 -16.72
C ALA A 109 15.22 4.33 -17.87
N LEU A 110 14.23 3.46 -17.67
CA LEU A 110 13.74 2.55 -18.71
C LEU A 110 13.13 3.30 -19.90
N GLN A 111 12.33 4.33 -19.66
CA GLN A 111 11.76 5.16 -20.73
C GLN A 111 12.85 5.88 -21.53
N LYS A 112 13.89 6.37 -20.85
CA LYS A 112 15.05 7.00 -21.50
C LYS A 112 15.83 6.01 -22.37
N ILE A 113 16.06 4.80 -21.87
CA ILE A 113 16.71 3.72 -22.64
C ILE A 113 15.85 3.36 -23.86
N LEU A 114 14.55 3.11 -23.67
CA LEU A 114 13.62 2.78 -24.77
C LEU A 114 13.58 3.88 -25.83
N ARG A 115 13.57 5.15 -25.41
CA ARG A 115 13.60 6.30 -26.33
C ARG A 115 14.90 6.35 -27.10
N ASN A 116 16.04 6.17 -26.42
CA ASN A 116 17.36 6.14 -27.06
C ASN A 116 17.48 4.98 -28.05
N THR A 117 17.09 3.76 -27.66
CA THR A 117 17.07 2.60 -28.57
C THR A 117 16.19 2.86 -29.78
N LYS A 118 14.95 3.36 -29.57
CA LYS A 118 14.06 3.73 -30.69
C LYS A 118 14.73 4.74 -31.61
N THR A 119 15.37 5.79 -31.08
CA THR A 119 16.06 6.78 -31.92
C THR A 119 17.27 6.20 -32.65
N VAL A 120 18.01 5.28 -32.05
CA VAL A 120 19.14 4.59 -32.70
C VAL A 120 18.63 3.71 -33.84
N THR A 121 17.61 2.88 -33.60
CA THR A 121 17.01 2.04 -34.64
C THR A 121 16.44 2.86 -35.80
N PHE A 122 15.75 3.98 -35.51
CA PHE A 122 15.27 4.88 -36.57
C PHE A 122 16.40 5.57 -37.33
N LYS A 123 17.49 5.92 -36.65
CA LYS A 123 18.68 6.53 -37.28
C LYS A 123 19.38 5.53 -38.20
N GLU A 124 19.54 4.28 -37.77
CA GLU A 124 20.13 3.20 -38.58
C GLU A 124 19.32 2.94 -39.84
N ILE A 125 17.99 2.81 -39.73
CA ILE A 125 17.09 2.62 -40.88
C ILE A 125 17.19 3.80 -41.85
N ARG A 126 17.22 5.04 -41.34
CA ARG A 126 17.36 6.24 -42.18
C ARG A 126 18.71 6.29 -42.89
N SER A 127 19.81 5.93 -42.21
CA SER A 127 21.14 5.90 -42.85
C SER A 127 21.23 4.82 -43.92
N SER A 128 20.66 3.64 -43.69
CA SER A 128 20.65 2.58 -44.70
C SER A 128 19.86 2.99 -45.95
N ILE A 129 18.71 3.65 -45.80
CA ILE A 129 17.92 4.15 -46.94
C ILE A 129 18.71 5.18 -47.76
N LYS A 130 19.40 6.11 -47.09
CA LYS A 130 20.21 7.13 -47.77
C LYS A 130 21.36 6.52 -48.58
N GLN A 131 21.97 5.46 -48.07
CA GLN A 131 23.04 4.74 -48.77
C GLN A 131 22.55 4.04 -50.05
N TYR A 132 21.27 3.66 -50.12
CA TYR A 132 20.65 3.10 -51.33
C TYR A 132 20.20 4.16 -52.34
N GLU A 133 20.00 5.43 -51.95
CA GLU A 133 19.67 6.53 -52.88
C GLU A 133 20.89 7.13 -53.58
N GLU A 134 22.09 6.93 -53.04
CA GLU A 134 23.36 7.43 -53.62
C GLU A 134 24.00 6.48 -54.65
N TYR A 135 23.35 5.36 -54.96
CA TYR A 135 23.73 4.41 -56.01
C TYR A 135 22.67 4.34 -57.11
#